data_AF-A0A9E5G070-F1
#
_entry.id   AF-A0A9E5G070-F1
#
_cell.length_a   1.000
_cell.length_b   1.000
_cell.length_c   1.000
_cell.angle_alpha   90.00
_cell.angle_beta   90.00
_cell.angle_gamma   90.00
#
_symmetry.space_group_name_H-M   'P 1'
#
loop_
_entity.id
_entity.type
_entity.pdbx_description
1 polymer ?
#
loop_
_entity_poly.entity_id
_entity_poly.type
_entity_poly.pdbx_seq_one_letter_code
_entity_poly.pdbx_strand_id
1 'polypeptide(L)'
;MQRIALMMATCGLLCAAVARGADVDIALVRMGVGNHVRPGDPTAILVRVTSGMQAPVQARMEWVVVNADGDMARYARDVALAPGAPMERWLYGVTPIVSSAAQTAVDKVTIVRVLEMQDGRVQRVLGEKRIDGSTGEEPAVPVETTESLIGVIGDGRAGLAALATPTPNLGFIASMNELTKIARGISAGDLPDRWEGLASYESIIWTNAPLQSVGIDQARALLDWTRRGGNFVIVLPEAGDPWGLGGQRNRTPFAEALPERAERRDAVPVSELLPVLTRSGALRNAEARTSIWTFSNDPGNGFSPLLLAPAPVDANTGNVATDGTIAG
;
A
#
# COMPACT_ATOMS: atom_id res chain seq x y z
N MET A 1 -78.88 -34.34 -30.52
CA MET A 1 -78.10 -34.50 -29.28
C MET A 1 -76.74 -35.09 -29.63
N GLN A 2 -75.68 -34.28 -29.70
CA GLN A 2 -74.31 -34.64 -29.26
C GLN A 2 -73.41 -33.43 -29.52
N ARG A 3 -72.81 -32.94 -28.45
CA ARG A 3 -72.02 -31.70 -28.38
C ARG A 3 -70.60 -31.98 -28.91
N ILE A 4 -70.13 -31.13 -29.81
CA ILE A 4 -68.73 -31.04 -30.23
C ILE A 4 -67.97 -30.29 -29.14
N ALA A 5 -67.03 -30.97 -28.49
CA ALA A 5 -66.11 -30.36 -27.52
C ALA A 5 -64.88 -29.82 -28.26
N LEU A 6 -64.72 -28.50 -28.24
CA LEU A 6 -63.56 -27.79 -28.77
C LEU A 6 -62.47 -27.78 -27.68
N MET A 7 -61.35 -28.46 -27.93
CA MET A 7 -60.19 -28.50 -27.07
C MET A 7 -59.25 -27.35 -27.49
N MET A 8 -59.25 -26.24 -26.75
CA MET A 8 -58.25 -25.17 -26.93
C MET A 8 -56.94 -25.58 -26.25
N ALA A 9 -55.90 -25.85 -27.03
CA ALA A 9 -54.53 -25.91 -26.55
C ALA A 9 -53.95 -24.50 -26.50
N THR A 10 -53.81 -23.94 -25.30
CA THR A 10 -53.09 -22.68 -25.08
C THR A 10 -51.60 -23.02 -24.93
N CYS A 11 -50.82 -22.83 -26.00
CA CYS A 11 -49.36 -22.83 -25.93
C CYS A 11 -48.89 -21.57 -25.18
N GLY A 12 -48.58 -21.71 -23.90
CA GLY A 12 -47.87 -20.70 -23.14
C GLY A 12 -46.42 -20.61 -23.63
N LEU A 13 -46.09 -19.53 -24.34
CA LEU A 13 -44.71 -19.14 -24.59
C LEU A 13 -44.07 -18.74 -23.25
N LEU A 14 -43.34 -19.67 -22.65
CA LEU A 14 -42.34 -19.38 -21.63
C LEU A 14 -41.18 -18.67 -22.36
N CYS A 15 -41.14 -17.34 -22.28
CA CYS A 15 -39.89 -16.60 -22.47
C CYS A 15 -38.92 -17.00 -21.35
N ALA A 16 -38.13 -18.04 -21.60
CA ALA A 16 -36.91 -18.26 -20.84
C ALA A 16 -35.99 -17.07 -21.13
N ALA A 17 -35.95 -16.11 -20.22
CA ALA A 17 -34.87 -15.13 -20.19
C ALA A 17 -33.57 -15.93 -19.97
N VAL A 18 -32.83 -16.16 -21.06
CA VAL A 18 -31.47 -16.67 -20.95
C VAL A 18 -30.72 -15.61 -20.17
N ALA A 19 -30.36 -15.93 -18.92
CA ALA A 19 -29.38 -15.17 -18.19
C ALA A 19 -28.10 -15.21 -19.03
N ARG A 20 -27.85 -14.16 -19.82
CA ARG A 20 -26.53 -13.94 -20.40
C ARG A 20 -25.59 -13.79 -19.20
N GLY A 21 -24.71 -14.77 -19.02
CA GLY A 21 -23.59 -14.62 -18.09
C GLY A 21 -22.85 -13.33 -18.43
N ALA A 22 -22.30 -12.66 -17.42
CA ALA A 22 -21.50 -11.46 -17.64
C ALA A 22 -20.40 -11.75 -18.67
N ASP A 23 -20.11 -10.78 -19.55
CA ASP A 23 -19.08 -10.94 -20.60
C ASP A 23 -17.68 -10.97 -20.00
N VAL A 24 -17.54 -10.58 -18.73
CA VAL A 24 -16.32 -10.60 -17.95
C VAL A 24 -16.58 -11.19 -16.56
N ASP A 25 -15.59 -11.88 -16.02
CA ASP A 25 -15.51 -12.20 -14.60
C ASP A 25 -14.68 -11.15 -13.87
N ILE A 26 -15.15 -10.69 -12.71
CA ILE A 26 -14.54 -9.60 -11.94
C ILE A 26 -14.34 -10.09 -10.50
N ALA A 27 -13.09 -10.04 -10.03
CA ALA A 27 -12.71 -10.37 -8.67
C ALA A 27 -11.94 -9.21 -8.02
N LEU A 28 -12.25 -8.93 -6.76
CA LEU A 28 -11.39 -8.11 -5.91
C LEU A 28 -10.25 -9.01 -5.43
N VAL A 29 -9.01 -8.65 -5.75
CA VAL A 29 -7.83 -9.38 -5.26
C VAL A 29 -7.45 -8.83 -3.90
N ARG A 30 -7.26 -7.51 -3.81
CA ARG A 30 -6.87 -6.80 -2.58
C ARG A 30 -7.58 -5.45 -2.47
N MET A 31 -7.83 -5.03 -1.23
CA MET A 31 -8.32 -3.69 -0.92
C MET A 31 -7.33 -3.01 0.02
N GLY A 32 -6.63 -2.00 -0.48
CA GLY A 32 -5.46 -1.40 0.17
C GLY A 32 -4.18 -2.21 -0.07
N VAL A 33 -3.04 -1.52 -0.05
CA VAL A 33 -1.73 -2.18 -0.07
C VAL A 33 -1.57 -2.95 1.25
N GLY A 34 -1.10 -4.19 1.20
CA GLY A 34 -1.09 -5.07 2.37
C GLY A 34 -2.48 -5.35 2.96
N ASN A 35 -3.55 -5.14 2.19
CA ASN A 35 -4.96 -5.19 2.59
C ASN A 35 -5.35 -4.19 3.70
N HIS A 36 -4.60 -3.11 3.92
CA HIS A 36 -4.94 -2.13 4.96
C HIS A 36 -5.67 -0.93 4.36
N VAL A 37 -6.76 -0.50 5.00
CA VAL A 37 -7.60 0.59 4.54
C VAL A 37 -7.83 1.58 5.67
N ARG A 38 -7.44 2.83 5.47
CA ARG A 38 -7.81 3.94 6.35
C ARG A 38 -8.86 4.81 5.66
N PRO A 39 -10.09 4.89 6.20
CA PRO A 39 -11.16 5.69 5.61
C PRO A 39 -10.80 7.17 5.53
N GLY A 40 -11.20 7.84 4.45
CA GLY A 40 -10.90 9.24 4.17
C GLY A 40 -9.65 9.44 3.31
N ASP A 41 -8.73 8.46 3.30
CA ASP A 41 -7.51 8.54 2.52
C ASP A 41 -7.66 7.94 1.12
N PRO A 42 -6.82 8.36 0.15
CA PRO A 42 -6.66 7.63 -1.09
C PRO A 42 -6.28 6.17 -0.84
N THR A 43 -7.08 5.27 -1.38
CA THR A 43 -7.00 3.81 -1.25
C THR A 43 -6.90 3.20 -2.65
N ALA A 44 -6.02 2.22 -2.82
CA ALA A 44 -5.97 1.42 -4.04
C ALA A 44 -6.70 0.09 -3.87
N ILE A 45 -7.45 -0.36 -4.88
CA ILE A 45 -7.98 -1.72 -4.96
C ILE A 45 -7.34 -2.45 -6.14
N LEU A 46 -6.89 -3.68 -5.94
CA LEU A 46 -6.39 -4.55 -7.01
C LEU A 46 -7.54 -5.39 -7.51
N VAL A 47 -7.91 -5.21 -8.77
CA VAL A 47 -9.03 -5.91 -9.38
C VAL A 47 -8.50 -6.82 -10.48
N ARG A 48 -8.94 -8.08 -10.45
CA ARG A 48 -8.74 -9.03 -11.54
C ARG A 48 -9.96 -9.04 -12.45
N VAL A 49 -9.74 -8.97 -13.74
CA VAL A 49 -10.77 -9.09 -14.77
C VAL A 49 -10.37 -10.15 -15.77
N THR A 50 -11.25 -11.10 -16.04
CA THR A 50 -11.07 -12.13 -17.07
C THR A 50 -12.16 -11.96 -18.13
N SER A 51 -11.76 -11.77 -19.39
CA SER A 51 -12.72 -11.60 -20.48
C SER A 51 -13.24 -12.94 -20.99
N GLY A 52 -14.56 -13.11 -21.01
CA GLY A 52 -15.24 -14.23 -21.67
C GLY A 52 -15.50 -13.98 -23.17
N MET A 53 -15.06 -12.84 -23.71
CA MET A 53 -15.31 -12.47 -25.09
C MET A 53 -14.37 -13.19 -26.07
N GLN A 54 -14.77 -13.28 -27.34
CA GLN A 54 -14.01 -13.97 -28.39
C GLN A 54 -12.91 -13.11 -29.04
N ALA A 55 -12.97 -11.78 -28.87
CA ALA A 55 -12.02 -10.84 -29.45
C ALA A 55 -11.50 -9.85 -28.39
N PRO A 56 -10.26 -9.33 -28.54
CA PRO A 56 -9.74 -8.29 -27.67
C PRO A 56 -10.61 -7.03 -27.69
N VAL A 57 -10.75 -6.38 -26.53
CA VAL A 57 -11.60 -5.19 -26.38
C VAL A 57 -10.92 -4.11 -25.56
N GLN A 58 -11.12 -2.85 -25.97
CA GLN A 58 -10.79 -1.71 -25.15
C GLN A 58 -11.88 -1.52 -24.12
N ALA A 59 -11.52 -1.53 -22.85
CA ALA A 59 -12.46 -1.44 -21.75
C ALA A 59 -12.04 -0.36 -20.74
N ARG A 60 -12.98 0.06 -19.92
CA ARG A 60 -12.76 0.92 -18.77
C ARG A 60 -13.21 0.21 -17.51
N MET A 61 -12.29 0.05 -16.57
CA MET A 61 -12.58 -0.41 -15.23
C MET A 61 -12.95 0.81 -14.36
N GLU A 62 -14.13 0.82 -13.77
CA GLU A 62 -14.60 1.89 -12.88
C GLU A 62 -14.88 1.33 -11.48
N TRP A 63 -14.29 1.97 -10.46
CA TRP A 63 -14.68 1.79 -9.07
C TRP A 63 -15.63 2.91 -8.67
N VAL A 64 -16.86 2.54 -8.33
CA VAL A 64 -17.94 3.44 -7.96
C VAL A 64 -18.11 3.44 -6.44
N VAL A 65 -17.89 4.60 -5.83
CA VAL A 65 -17.92 4.81 -4.39
C VAL A 65 -18.88 5.94 -4.07
N VAL A 66 -19.74 5.73 -3.07
CA VAL A 66 -20.58 6.81 -2.53
C VAL A 66 -19.73 7.62 -1.54
N ASN A 67 -19.46 8.88 -1.86
CA ASN A 67 -18.64 9.77 -1.04
C ASN A 67 -19.35 10.17 0.28
N ALA A 68 -18.71 11.01 1.08
CA ALA A 68 -19.25 11.45 2.38
C ALA A 68 -20.55 12.28 2.26
N ASP A 69 -20.75 12.97 1.14
CA ASP A 69 -21.93 13.81 0.87
C ASP A 69 -23.08 13.03 0.22
N GLY A 70 -22.86 11.76 -0.12
CA GLY A 70 -23.86 10.89 -0.76
C GLY A 70 -23.79 10.85 -2.29
N ASP A 71 -22.88 11.58 -2.92
CA ASP A 71 -22.65 11.56 -4.36
C ASP A 71 -21.86 10.33 -4.80
N MET A 72 -22.05 9.92 -6.06
CA MET A 72 -21.29 8.84 -6.66
C MET A 72 -19.97 9.35 -7.27
N ALA A 73 -18.86 9.05 -6.61
CA ALA A 73 -17.53 9.18 -7.19
C ALA A 73 -17.22 7.97 -8.07
N ARG A 74 -16.61 8.21 -9.24
CA ARG A 74 -16.19 7.17 -10.19
C ARG A 74 -14.70 7.29 -10.46
N TYR A 75 -13.97 6.27 -10.08
CA TYR A 75 -12.52 6.18 -10.27
C TYR A 75 -12.23 5.18 -11.37
N ALA A 76 -11.62 5.62 -12.45
CA ALA A 76 -11.54 4.82 -13.67
C ALA A 76 -10.11 4.64 -14.20
N ARG A 77 -9.88 3.50 -14.84
CA ARG A 77 -8.73 3.27 -15.71
C ARG A 77 -9.15 2.53 -16.98
N ASP A 78 -8.58 2.97 -18.09
CA ASP A 78 -8.69 2.26 -19.37
C ASP A 78 -7.71 1.07 -19.40
N VAL A 79 -8.18 -0.04 -19.96
CA VAL A 79 -7.47 -1.31 -20.06
C VAL A 79 -7.82 -2.02 -21.38
N ALA A 80 -6.92 -2.87 -21.87
CA ALA A 80 -7.16 -3.70 -23.04
C ALA A 80 -7.32 -5.16 -22.62
N LEU A 81 -8.54 -5.70 -22.68
CA LEU A 81 -8.84 -7.06 -22.26
C LEU A 81 -8.63 -8.05 -23.41
N ALA A 82 -7.75 -9.03 -23.21
CA ALA A 82 -7.57 -10.13 -24.14
C ALA A 82 -8.55 -11.29 -23.83
N PRO A 83 -9.05 -12.03 -24.83
CA PRO A 83 -9.91 -13.21 -24.63
C PRO A 83 -9.31 -14.24 -23.67
N GLY A 84 -10.06 -14.62 -22.64
CA GLY A 84 -9.73 -15.70 -21.70
C GLY A 84 -8.55 -15.45 -20.76
N ALA A 85 -7.78 -14.38 -20.94
CA ALA A 85 -6.62 -14.07 -20.11
C ALA A 85 -7.03 -13.21 -18.90
N PRO A 86 -6.73 -13.61 -17.65
CA PRO A 86 -6.90 -12.73 -16.50
C PRO A 86 -5.90 -11.58 -16.60
N MET A 87 -6.37 -10.36 -16.31
CA MET A 87 -5.49 -9.22 -16.02
C MET A 87 -5.78 -8.70 -14.64
N GLU A 88 -4.75 -8.13 -14.00
CA GLU A 88 -4.90 -7.40 -12.75
C GLU A 88 -4.57 -5.93 -12.96
N ARG A 89 -5.36 -5.05 -12.33
CA ARG A 89 -5.14 -3.61 -12.40
C ARG A 89 -5.54 -2.92 -11.10
N TRP A 90 -4.69 -2.01 -10.67
CA TRP A 90 -4.99 -1.09 -9.58
C TRP A 90 -5.96 0.01 -10.03
N LEU A 91 -7.01 0.21 -9.23
CA LEU A 91 -7.88 1.39 -9.27
C LEU A 91 -7.66 2.21 -7.99
N TYR A 92 -7.73 3.52 -8.10
CA TYR A 92 -7.38 4.46 -7.02
C TYR A 92 -8.56 5.37 -6.73
N GLY A 93 -9.07 5.32 -5.51
CA GLY A 93 -10.21 6.11 -5.07
C GLY A 93 -10.12 6.48 -3.60
N VAL A 94 -11.16 7.09 -3.03
CA VAL A 94 -11.20 7.41 -1.61
C VAL A 94 -12.33 6.62 -0.97
N THR A 95 -12.02 5.85 0.06
CA THR A 95 -13.05 5.18 0.86
C THR A 95 -13.67 6.21 1.82
N PRO A 96 -15.01 6.33 1.88
CA PRO A 96 -15.65 7.39 2.65
C PRO A 96 -15.53 7.13 4.15
N ILE A 97 -15.42 8.19 4.95
CA ILE A 97 -15.67 8.11 6.38
C ILE A 97 -17.19 8.06 6.57
N VAL A 98 -17.69 6.97 7.16
CA VAL A 98 -19.15 6.73 7.31
C VAL A 98 -19.58 6.64 8.77
N SER A 99 -18.66 6.34 9.66
CA SER A 99 -18.86 6.30 11.11
C SER A 99 -17.51 6.57 11.80
N SER A 100 -17.52 6.57 13.13
CA SER A 100 -16.29 6.68 13.93
C SER A 100 -15.41 5.43 13.87
N ALA A 101 -15.94 4.28 13.43
CA ALA A 101 -15.22 3.02 13.36
C ALA A 101 -14.83 2.72 11.92
N ALA A 102 -13.55 2.50 11.67
CA ALA A 102 -13.06 2.25 10.32
C ALA A 102 -13.67 1.00 9.66
N GLN A 103 -14.03 0.00 10.47
CA GLN A 103 -14.69 -1.22 9.98
C GLN A 103 -15.97 -0.93 9.17
N THR A 104 -16.78 0.06 9.59
CA THR A 104 -18.03 0.38 8.86
C THR A 104 -17.77 0.89 7.44
N ALA A 105 -16.65 1.59 7.22
CA ALA A 105 -16.26 2.05 5.90
C ALA A 105 -15.76 0.90 5.02
N VAL A 106 -15.02 -0.04 5.61
CA VAL A 106 -14.51 -1.25 4.94
C VAL A 106 -15.65 -2.20 4.54
N ASP A 107 -16.68 -2.33 5.39
CA ASP A 107 -17.87 -3.16 5.12
C ASP A 107 -18.86 -2.49 4.16
N LYS A 108 -18.66 -1.21 3.82
CA LYS A 108 -19.55 -0.50 2.91
C LYS A 108 -19.39 -1.07 1.50
N VAL A 109 -20.46 -1.68 1.01
CA VAL A 109 -20.49 -2.24 -0.33
C VAL A 109 -20.35 -1.15 -1.38
N THR A 110 -19.34 -1.29 -2.23
CA THR A 110 -19.08 -0.48 -3.43
C THR A 110 -19.23 -1.34 -4.69
N ILE A 111 -19.10 -0.74 -5.86
CA ILE A 111 -19.29 -1.45 -7.13
C ILE A 111 -18.06 -1.26 -8.01
N VAL A 112 -17.55 -2.36 -8.56
CA VAL A 112 -16.61 -2.33 -9.68
C VAL A 112 -17.37 -2.68 -10.95
N ARG A 113 -17.17 -1.88 -12.00
CA ARG A 113 -17.80 -2.06 -13.31
C ARG A 113 -16.73 -2.14 -14.37
N VAL A 114 -16.99 -2.95 -15.39
CA VAL A 114 -16.17 -3.01 -16.60
C VAL A 114 -17.05 -2.60 -17.77
N LEU A 115 -16.62 -1.56 -18.47
CA LEU A 115 -17.34 -0.93 -19.57
C LEU A 115 -16.59 -1.17 -20.87
N GLU A 116 -17.29 -1.50 -21.94
CA GLU A 116 -16.72 -1.54 -23.28
C GLU A 116 -16.57 -0.11 -23.81
N MET A 117 -15.38 0.21 -24.32
CA MET A 117 -15.03 1.52 -24.84
C MET A 117 -14.79 1.45 -26.35
N GLN A 118 -15.43 2.34 -27.10
CA GLN A 118 -15.14 2.55 -28.52
C GLN A 118 -15.05 4.05 -28.79
N ASP A 119 -13.97 4.49 -29.44
CA ASP A 119 -13.73 5.90 -29.77
C ASP A 119 -13.89 6.85 -28.56
N GLY A 120 -13.41 6.41 -27.39
CA GLY A 120 -13.47 7.15 -26.12
C GLY A 120 -14.86 7.22 -25.48
N ARG A 121 -15.86 6.52 -26.02
CA ARG A 121 -17.22 6.48 -25.49
C ARG A 121 -17.57 5.11 -24.94
N VAL A 122 -18.37 5.10 -23.88
CA VAL A 122 -18.94 3.88 -23.32
C VAL A 122 -19.98 3.35 -24.31
N GLN A 123 -19.78 2.12 -24.79
CA GLN A 123 -20.75 1.43 -25.64
C GLN A 123 -21.76 0.66 -24.81
N ARG A 124 -21.27 -0.15 -23.86
CA ARG A 124 -22.09 -0.96 -22.96
C ARG A 124 -21.33 -1.40 -21.72
N VAL A 125 -22.06 -1.90 -20.73
CA VAL A 125 -21.51 -2.55 -19.54
C VAL A 125 -21.20 -4.02 -19.89
N LEU A 126 -19.96 -4.45 -19.67
CA LEU A 126 -19.53 -5.85 -19.84
C LEU A 126 -19.79 -6.69 -18.59
N GLY A 127 -19.68 -6.08 -17.41
CA GLY A 127 -19.97 -6.72 -16.13
C GLY A 127 -19.90 -5.75 -14.96
N GLU A 128 -20.55 -6.12 -13.85
CA GLU A 128 -20.47 -5.40 -12.58
C GLU A 128 -20.32 -6.38 -11.42
N LYS A 129 -19.60 -5.96 -10.38
CA LYS A 129 -19.39 -6.73 -9.15
C LYS A 129 -19.56 -5.81 -7.95
N ARG A 130 -20.38 -6.23 -7.00
CA ARG A 130 -20.45 -5.64 -5.66
C ARG A 130 -19.26 -6.15 -4.85
N ILE A 131 -18.51 -5.24 -4.24
CA ILE A 131 -17.33 -5.54 -3.44
C ILE A 131 -17.38 -4.80 -2.10
N ASP A 132 -16.79 -5.40 -1.09
CA ASP A 132 -16.48 -4.82 0.22
C ASP A 132 -15.17 -5.44 0.73
N GLY A 133 -14.72 -5.05 1.93
CA GLY A 133 -13.48 -5.55 2.52
C GLY A 133 -13.42 -7.06 2.75
N SER A 134 -14.55 -7.76 2.77
CA SER A 134 -14.60 -9.23 2.93
C SER A 134 -14.58 -9.99 1.61
N THR A 135 -14.85 -9.32 0.49
CA THR A 135 -14.93 -9.96 -0.85
C THR A 135 -13.58 -10.16 -1.54
N GLY A 136 -12.49 -9.63 -0.98
CA GLY A 136 -11.13 -9.83 -1.48
C GLY A 136 -10.65 -11.27 -1.31
N GLU A 137 -9.58 -11.65 -2.00
CA GLU A 137 -8.92 -12.95 -1.76
C GLU A 137 -8.38 -13.04 -0.32
N GLU A 138 -7.95 -11.89 0.21
CA GLU A 138 -7.65 -11.69 1.62
C GLU A 138 -8.54 -10.56 2.17
N PRO A 139 -9.17 -10.74 3.35
CA PRO A 139 -9.97 -9.69 3.96
C PRO A 139 -9.16 -8.42 4.23
N ALA A 140 -9.79 -7.27 3.98
CA ALA A 140 -9.25 -5.98 4.34
C ALA A 140 -9.19 -5.81 5.86
N VAL A 141 -8.13 -5.16 6.31
CA VAL A 141 -7.88 -4.78 7.70
C VAL A 141 -8.19 -3.28 7.82
N PRO A 142 -9.20 -2.88 8.61
CA PRO A 142 -9.44 -1.47 8.86
C PRO A 142 -8.32 -0.88 9.71
N VAL A 143 -8.00 0.38 9.41
CA VAL A 143 -7.10 1.23 10.17
C VAL A 143 -7.91 2.44 10.63
N GLU A 144 -7.90 2.71 11.93
CA GLU A 144 -8.68 3.81 12.47
C GLU A 144 -8.13 5.16 11.99
N THR A 145 -9.00 6.15 11.84
CA THR A 145 -8.60 7.50 11.39
C THR A 145 -7.68 8.22 12.40
N THR A 146 -7.65 7.73 13.64
CA THR A 146 -6.77 8.18 14.73
C THR A 146 -5.50 7.33 14.87
N GLU A 147 -5.28 6.37 13.98
CA GLU A 147 -4.09 5.52 13.95
C GLU A 147 -3.17 5.93 12.80
N SER A 148 -1.87 5.92 13.08
CA SER A 148 -0.83 5.90 12.05
C SER A 148 -0.71 4.51 11.43
N LEU A 149 -0.20 4.43 10.21
CA LEU A 149 -0.01 3.21 9.43
C LEU A 149 1.42 3.13 8.84
N ILE A 150 2.15 2.11 9.28
CA ILE A 150 3.47 1.78 8.73
C ILE A 150 3.40 0.50 7.93
N GLY A 151 3.90 0.55 6.70
CA GLY A 151 4.01 -0.60 5.81
C GLY A 151 5.38 -1.26 5.93
N VAL A 152 5.42 -2.58 5.94
CA VAL A 152 6.65 -3.36 5.96
C VAL A 152 6.70 -4.29 4.76
N ILE A 153 7.65 -4.03 3.86
CA ILE A 153 7.88 -4.82 2.66
C ILE A 153 8.91 -5.91 2.98
N GLY A 154 8.49 -7.17 2.85
CA GLY A 154 9.22 -8.35 3.31
C GLY A 154 8.71 -8.89 4.64
N ASP A 155 9.45 -9.83 5.23
CA ASP A 155 9.07 -10.54 6.46
C ASP A 155 9.81 -10.05 7.72
N GLY A 156 10.73 -9.10 7.56
CA GLY A 156 11.50 -8.52 8.64
C GLY A 156 10.63 -7.77 9.64
N ARG A 157 10.91 -7.92 10.95
CA ARG A 157 10.07 -7.27 11.99
C ARG A 157 10.41 -5.80 12.22
N ALA A 158 11.63 -5.37 11.86
CA ALA A 158 12.15 -4.00 12.01
C ALA A 158 11.99 -3.37 13.41
N GLY A 159 11.79 -4.17 14.47
CA GLY A 159 11.66 -3.67 15.85
C GLY A 159 10.39 -2.85 16.15
N LEU A 160 9.42 -2.79 15.24
CA LEU A 160 8.27 -1.86 15.32
C LEU A 160 7.18 -2.24 16.34
N ALA A 161 7.35 -3.36 17.06
CA ALA A 161 6.28 -3.89 17.93
C ALA A 161 5.86 -2.92 19.04
N ALA A 162 6.81 -2.11 19.54
CA ALA A 162 6.55 -1.13 20.59
C ALA A 162 5.60 0.01 20.15
N LEU A 163 5.53 0.33 18.85
CA LEU A 163 4.66 1.39 18.32
C LEU A 163 3.19 0.96 18.18
N ALA A 164 2.95 -0.35 18.21
CA ALA A 164 1.64 -0.96 17.97
C ALA A 164 1.01 -1.58 19.22
N THR A 165 1.72 -1.58 20.35
CA THR A 165 1.30 -2.29 21.56
C THR A 165 0.84 -1.27 22.61
N PRO A 166 -0.47 -1.19 22.91
CA PRO A 166 -0.98 -0.31 23.95
C PRO A 166 -0.33 -0.58 25.32
N THR A 167 -0.26 0.45 26.16
CA THR A 167 0.19 0.30 27.55
C THR A 167 -0.82 -0.58 28.32
N PRO A 168 -0.38 -1.51 29.19
CA PRO A 168 -1.31 -2.38 29.90
C PRO A 168 -2.43 -1.61 30.61
N ASN A 169 -3.67 -2.06 30.43
CA ASN A 169 -4.91 -1.43 30.94
C ASN A 169 -5.26 -0.06 30.32
N LEU A 170 -4.54 0.40 29.30
CA LEU A 170 -4.85 1.60 28.53
C LEU A 170 -5.14 1.22 27.07
N GLY A 171 -6.05 1.96 26.42
CA GLY A 171 -6.32 1.82 24.98
C GLY A 171 -5.32 2.54 24.08
N PHE A 172 -4.24 3.09 24.64
CA PHE A 172 -3.23 3.91 23.96
C PHE A 172 -1.85 3.66 24.56
N ILE A 173 -0.81 4.22 23.95
CA ILE A 173 0.56 4.20 24.48
C ILE A 173 0.78 5.49 25.27
N ALA A 174 1.02 5.39 26.59
CA ALA A 174 1.05 6.57 27.47
C ALA A 174 2.09 7.63 27.09
N SER A 175 3.14 7.25 26.37
CA SER A 175 4.21 8.14 25.91
C SER A 175 4.08 8.59 24.45
N MET A 176 2.97 8.27 23.76
CA MET A 176 2.76 8.61 22.35
C MET A 176 1.39 9.27 22.13
N ASN A 177 1.31 10.08 21.08
CA ASN A 177 0.08 10.79 20.73
C ASN A 177 -0.94 9.90 19.99
N GLU A 178 -0.47 8.87 19.31
CA GLU A 178 -1.28 7.96 18.50
C GLU A 178 -0.72 6.53 18.54
N LEU A 179 -1.59 5.55 18.29
CA LEU A 179 -1.18 4.18 18.09
C LEU A 179 -0.79 3.97 16.62
N THR A 180 0.19 3.11 16.35
CA THR A 180 0.61 2.81 14.99
C THR A 180 0.23 1.39 14.60
N LYS A 181 -0.59 1.25 13.57
CA LYS A 181 -0.85 -0.02 12.88
C LYS A 181 0.35 -0.39 12.01
N ILE A 182 0.78 -1.65 12.07
CA ILE A 182 1.90 -2.15 11.25
C ILE A 182 1.38 -3.17 10.24
N ALA A 183 1.32 -2.80 8.96
CA ALA A 183 0.99 -3.69 7.86
C ALA A 183 2.24 -4.49 7.46
N ARG A 184 2.28 -5.79 7.80
CA ARG A 184 3.44 -6.65 7.59
C ARG A 184 3.24 -7.62 6.43
N GLY A 185 4.35 -8.12 5.89
CA GLY A 185 4.32 -9.16 4.86
C GLY A 185 3.92 -8.63 3.49
N ILE A 186 4.07 -7.33 3.24
CA ILE A 186 3.78 -6.73 1.93
C ILE A 186 4.83 -7.29 0.96
N SER A 187 4.38 -7.97 -0.10
CA SER A 187 5.26 -8.36 -1.18
C SER A 187 5.64 -7.14 -2.01
N ALA A 188 6.90 -7.03 -2.42
CA ALA A 188 7.35 -5.93 -3.27
C ALA A 188 6.61 -5.89 -4.63
N GLY A 189 6.19 -7.06 -5.14
CA GLY A 189 5.38 -7.16 -6.37
C GLY A 189 3.93 -6.71 -6.19
N ASP A 190 3.45 -6.59 -4.96
CA ASP A 190 2.08 -6.15 -4.64
C ASP A 190 1.99 -4.63 -4.45
N LEU A 191 3.06 -3.89 -4.74
CA LEU A 191 3.03 -2.43 -4.68
C LEU A 191 2.13 -1.84 -5.79
N PRO A 192 1.49 -0.70 -5.54
CA PRO A 192 0.70 -0.02 -6.54
C PRO A 192 1.59 0.61 -7.61
N ASP A 193 1.01 0.84 -8.80
CA ASP A 193 1.67 1.53 -9.92
C ASP A 193 1.52 3.05 -9.86
N ARG A 194 0.92 3.61 -8.80
CA ARG A 194 0.85 5.05 -8.52
C ARG A 194 0.92 5.37 -7.03
N TRP A 195 1.41 6.58 -6.72
CA TRP A 195 1.63 7.06 -5.35
C TRP A 195 0.34 7.10 -4.52
N GLU A 196 -0.83 7.31 -5.14
CA GLU A 196 -2.11 7.41 -4.46
C GLU A 196 -2.42 6.14 -3.65
N GLY A 197 -1.96 4.96 -4.09
CA GLY A 197 -2.17 3.72 -3.35
C GLY A 197 -1.36 3.60 -2.06
N LEU A 198 -0.35 4.45 -1.89
CA LEU A 198 0.52 4.52 -0.72
C LEU A 198 0.14 5.69 0.21
N ALA A 199 -0.85 6.51 -0.16
CA ALA A 199 -1.14 7.76 0.55
C ALA A 199 -1.54 7.58 2.02
N SER A 200 -2.18 6.46 2.37
CA SER A 200 -2.51 6.14 3.78
C SER A 200 -1.31 5.76 4.64
N TYR A 201 -0.12 5.57 4.06
CA TYR A 201 1.08 5.20 4.82
C TYR A 201 1.89 6.45 5.17
N GLU A 202 2.30 6.58 6.43
CA GLU A 202 3.27 7.59 6.86
C GLU A 202 4.71 7.13 6.59
N SER A 203 4.94 5.82 6.66
CA SER A 203 6.25 5.21 6.42
C SER A 203 6.14 3.85 5.77
N ILE A 204 7.07 3.56 4.86
CA ILE A 204 7.23 2.26 4.23
C ILE A 204 8.66 1.80 4.51
N ILE A 205 8.76 0.65 5.17
CA ILE A 205 10.03 0.07 5.59
C ILE A 205 10.30 -1.15 4.72
N TRP A 206 11.36 -1.08 3.91
CA TRP A 206 11.84 -2.20 3.12
C TRP A 206 12.86 -3.00 3.92
N THR A 207 12.55 -4.26 4.22
CA THR A 207 13.46 -5.11 4.99
C THR A 207 14.34 -5.95 4.08
N ASN A 208 13.82 -7.05 3.58
CA ASN A 208 14.57 -8.11 2.91
C ASN A 208 13.84 -8.65 1.68
N ALA A 209 12.83 -7.93 1.19
CA ALA A 209 12.18 -8.29 -0.05
C ALA A 209 13.15 -8.15 -1.25
N PRO A 210 13.13 -9.09 -2.21
CA PRO A 210 13.95 -9.00 -3.42
C PRO A 210 13.64 -7.74 -4.23
N LEU A 211 14.68 -7.09 -4.76
CA LEU A 211 14.53 -5.90 -5.61
C LEU A 211 14.11 -6.24 -7.04
N GLN A 212 14.22 -7.50 -7.45
CA GLN A 212 13.88 -7.94 -8.81
C GLN A 212 12.37 -8.12 -8.99
N SER A 213 11.60 -8.20 -7.91
CA SER A 213 10.14 -8.36 -7.96
C SER A 213 9.38 -7.04 -8.07
N VAL A 214 10.05 -5.89 -7.99
CA VAL A 214 9.42 -4.58 -8.16
C VAL A 214 9.59 -4.08 -9.59
N GLY A 215 8.47 -3.73 -10.23
CA GLY A 215 8.46 -3.11 -11.55
C GLY A 215 8.89 -1.65 -11.52
N ILE A 216 9.25 -1.11 -12.69
CA ILE A 216 9.67 0.28 -12.85
C ILE A 216 8.58 1.26 -12.39
N ASP A 217 7.32 1.00 -12.74
CA ASP A 217 6.21 1.89 -12.37
C ASP A 217 5.92 1.85 -10.87
N GLN A 218 6.07 0.68 -10.22
CA GLN A 218 5.92 0.54 -8.77
C GLN A 218 7.03 1.28 -8.02
N ALA A 219 8.27 1.15 -8.49
CA ALA A 219 9.39 1.89 -7.92
C ALA A 219 9.20 3.40 -8.08
N ARG A 220 8.78 3.87 -9.28
CA ARG A 220 8.45 5.28 -9.51
C ARG A 220 7.33 5.75 -8.58
N ALA A 221 6.27 4.97 -8.43
CA ALA A 221 5.16 5.28 -7.53
C ALA A 221 5.61 5.47 -6.08
N LEU A 222 6.49 4.58 -5.59
CA LEU A 222 7.08 4.69 -4.25
C LEU A 222 7.94 5.95 -4.11
N LEU A 223 8.78 6.27 -5.10
CA LEU A 223 9.60 7.48 -5.06
C LEU A 223 8.77 8.76 -5.17
N ASP A 224 7.72 8.77 -5.98
CA ASP A 224 6.78 9.89 -6.07
C ASP A 224 6.01 10.10 -4.77
N TRP A 225 5.63 9.02 -4.08
CA TRP A 225 5.06 9.10 -2.73
C TRP A 225 6.08 9.68 -1.73
N THR A 226 7.34 9.24 -1.77
CA THR A 226 8.41 9.80 -0.91
C THR A 226 8.60 11.30 -1.14
N ARG A 227 8.62 11.74 -2.41
CA ARG A 227 8.70 13.17 -2.77
C ARG A 227 7.52 14.00 -2.28
N ARG A 228 6.38 13.36 -2.02
CA ARG A 228 5.17 13.99 -1.48
C ARG A 228 5.12 14.00 0.05
N GLY A 229 6.20 13.57 0.72
CA GLY A 229 6.35 13.58 2.18
C GLY A 229 6.27 12.22 2.85
N GLY A 230 6.13 11.14 2.07
CA GLY A 230 6.24 9.78 2.59
C GLY A 230 7.65 9.45 3.06
N ASN A 231 7.78 8.62 4.11
CA ASN A 231 9.10 8.19 4.60
C ASN A 231 9.44 6.79 4.09
N PHE A 232 10.36 6.72 3.12
CA PHE A 232 10.87 5.44 2.63
C PHE A 232 12.15 5.04 3.39
N VAL A 233 12.05 3.99 4.20
CA VAL A 233 13.15 3.50 5.03
C VAL A 233 13.66 2.18 4.48
N ILE A 234 14.96 2.10 4.22
CA ILE A 234 15.61 0.88 3.73
C ILE A 234 16.44 0.28 4.86
N VAL A 235 16.11 -0.95 5.25
CA VAL A 235 16.95 -1.74 6.15
C VAL A 235 18.00 -2.45 5.31
N LEU A 236 19.26 -2.11 5.53
CA LEU A 236 20.37 -2.73 4.80
C LEU A 236 20.67 -4.13 5.34
N PRO A 237 20.91 -5.13 4.47
CA PRO A 237 21.28 -6.46 4.92
C PRO A 237 22.69 -6.46 5.52
N GLU A 238 22.95 -7.40 6.43
CA GLU A 238 24.28 -7.57 7.05
C GLU A 238 25.35 -8.03 6.05
N ALA A 239 24.94 -8.74 5.00
CA ALA A 239 25.80 -9.28 3.96
C ALA A 239 25.28 -8.94 2.55
N GLY A 240 26.23 -8.72 1.63
CA GLY A 240 25.93 -8.35 0.25
C GLY A 240 25.65 -6.86 0.04
N ASP A 241 25.46 -6.49 -1.22
CA ASP A 241 25.07 -5.14 -1.64
C ASP A 241 23.98 -5.23 -2.72
N PRO A 242 22.74 -5.64 -2.35
CA PRO A 242 21.64 -5.70 -3.31
C PRO A 242 21.23 -4.31 -3.78
N TRP A 243 21.50 -3.28 -2.98
CA TRP A 243 21.12 -1.89 -3.26
C TRP A 243 22.11 -1.15 -4.17
N GLY A 244 23.29 -1.72 -4.42
CA GLY A 244 24.32 -1.13 -5.28
C GLY A 244 25.05 0.06 -4.64
N LEU A 245 25.02 0.16 -3.30
CA LEU A 245 25.57 1.27 -2.53
C LEU A 245 27.10 1.38 -2.63
N GLY A 246 27.80 0.29 -2.97
CA GLY A 246 29.25 0.26 -3.17
C GLY A 246 29.76 0.95 -4.44
N GLY A 247 28.94 1.78 -5.09
CA GLY A 247 29.31 2.53 -6.32
C GLY A 247 28.82 1.89 -7.62
N GLN A 248 27.84 0.98 -7.56
CA GLN A 248 27.19 0.40 -8.74
C GLN A 248 25.82 1.03 -8.96
N ARG A 249 25.80 2.30 -9.41
CA ARG A 249 24.56 2.99 -9.80
C ARG A 249 23.78 2.20 -10.86
N ASN A 250 22.45 2.33 -10.84
CA ASN A 250 21.49 1.70 -11.76
C ASN A 250 21.27 0.18 -11.61
N ARG A 251 21.75 -0.43 -10.53
CA ARG A 251 21.39 -1.83 -10.22
C ARG A 251 19.97 -2.00 -9.71
N THR A 252 19.36 -0.92 -9.24
CA THR A 252 18.04 -0.92 -8.62
C THR A 252 17.19 0.16 -9.27
N PRO A 253 15.85 -0.02 -9.29
CA PRO A 253 14.95 1.02 -9.78
C PRO A 253 14.87 2.22 -8.82
N PHE A 254 15.54 2.15 -7.66
CA PHE A 254 15.64 3.21 -6.66
C PHE A 254 16.97 3.98 -6.72
N ALA A 255 17.83 3.72 -7.72
CA ALA A 255 19.17 4.29 -7.78
C ALA A 255 19.21 5.82 -7.68
N GLU A 256 18.16 6.52 -8.14
CA GLU A 256 18.06 7.98 -8.02
C GLU A 256 17.85 8.47 -6.58
N ALA A 257 17.32 7.64 -5.68
CA ALA A 257 17.09 7.98 -4.27
C ALA A 257 18.21 7.54 -3.33
N LEU A 258 19.14 6.72 -3.84
CA LEU A 258 20.27 6.21 -3.07
C LEU A 258 21.47 7.16 -3.17
N PRO A 259 22.35 7.20 -2.15
CA PRO A 259 23.59 7.93 -2.25
C PRO A 259 24.46 7.36 -3.38
N GLU A 260 25.24 8.22 -4.03
CA GLU A 260 26.14 7.82 -5.13
C GLU A 260 27.11 6.71 -4.73
N ARG A 261 27.59 6.82 -3.50
CA ARG A 261 28.52 5.88 -2.88
C ARG A 261 28.30 5.90 -1.39
N ALA A 262 28.24 4.71 -0.81
CA ALA A 262 28.36 4.50 0.62
C ALA A 262 29.60 3.65 0.92
N GLU A 263 30.25 3.94 2.05
CA GLU A 263 31.36 3.17 2.59
C GLU A 263 30.86 2.30 3.74
N ARG A 264 31.07 0.99 3.62
CA ARG A 264 30.82 0.04 4.70
C ARG A 264 31.99 0.08 5.69
N ARG A 265 31.66 0.28 6.96
CA ARG A 265 32.61 0.20 8.08
C ARG A 265 32.22 -0.95 8.98
N ASP A 266 33.04 -1.98 8.98
CA ASP A 266 32.86 -3.15 9.83
C ASP A 266 33.46 -2.93 11.22
N ALA A 267 32.96 -3.70 12.18
CA ALA A 267 33.51 -3.78 13.54
C ALA A 267 33.55 -2.44 14.31
N VAL A 268 32.60 -1.54 14.04
CA VAL A 268 32.43 -0.27 14.76
C VAL A 268 31.92 -0.56 16.17
N PRO A 269 32.58 -0.04 17.23
CA PRO A 269 32.09 -0.20 18.60
C PRO A 269 30.69 0.40 18.77
N VAL A 270 29.76 -0.39 19.33
CA VAL A 270 28.39 0.09 19.58
C VAL A 270 28.40 1.28 20.56
N SER A 271 29.41 1.37 21.43
CA SER A 271 29.61 2.50 22.34
C SER A 271 29.70 3.85 21.64
N GLU A 272 30.27 3.90 20.44
CA GLU A 272 30.38 5.13 19.63
C GLU A 272 29.02 5.55 19.04
N LEU A 273 28.11 4.59 18.87
CA LEU A 273 26.78 4.81 18.30
C LEU A 273 25.72 5.07 19.38
N LEU A 274 26.05 4.86 20.66
CA LEU A 274 25.12 4.98 21.78
C LEU A 274 24.33 6.28 21.79
N PRO A 275 24.93 7.46 21.54
CA PRO A 275 24.17 8.70 21.48
C PRO A 275 22.99 8.53 20.54
N VAL A 276 23.18 8.04 19.32
CA VAL A 276 22.12 7.85 18.32
C VAL A 276 21.12 6.75 18.69
N LEU A 277 21.58 5.67 19.33
CA LEU A 277 20.76 4.46 19.54
C LEU A 277 19.91 4.51 20.81
N THR A 278 20.34 5.21 21.86
CA THR A 278 19.68 5.16 23.16
C THR A 278 20.02 6.36 24.02
N ARG A 279 19.09 6.76 24.90
CA ARG A 279 19.36 7.77 25.94
C ARG A 279 20.23 7.23 27.09
N SER A 280 20.37 5.91 27.19
CA SER A 280 21.20 5.27 28.22
C SER A 280 22.62 5.10 27.71
N GLY A 281 23.59 5.65 28.43
CA GLY A 281 25.02 5.43 28.15
C GLY A 281 25.53 4.01 28.51
N ALA A 282 24.67 3.14 29.05
CA ALA A 282 25.07 1.82 29.52
C ALA A 282 24.83 0.73 28.46
N LEU A 283 25.91 0.04 28.07
CA LEU A 283 25.84 -1.18 27.27
C LEU A 283 25.87 -2.42 28.17
N ARG A 284 25.01 -3.40 27.85
CA ARG A 284 25.09 -4.74 28.46
C ARG A 284 26.38 -5.48 28.07
N ASN A 285 26.87 -5.23 26.86
CA ASN A 285 28.13 -5.75 26.34
C ASN A 285 28.96 -4.58 25.80
N ALA A 286 30.01 -4.19 26.53
CA ALA A 286 30.88 -3.08 26.15
C ALA A 286 31.77 -3.40 24.93
N GLU A 287 31.98 -4.68 24.62
CA GLU A 287 32.77 -5.14 23.47
C GLU A 287 31.92 -5.36 22.22
N ALA A 288 30.62 -5.05 22.28
CA ALA A 288 29.72 -5.19 21.14
C ALA A 288 30.20 -4.34 19.96
N ARG A 289 30.26 -4.96 18.78
CA ARG A 289 30.62 -4.31 17.52
C ARG A 289 29.54 -4.55 16.49
N THR A 290 29.36 -3.60 15.58
CA THR A 290 28.40 -3.69 14.49
C THR A 290 29.01 -3.18 13.18
N SER A 291 28.33 -3.45 12.07
CA SER A 291 28.67 -2.86 10.77
C SER A 291 27.75 -1.67 10.53
N ILE A 292 28.31 -0.57 10.01
CA ILE A 292 27.54 0.60 9.60
C ILE A 292 27.87 0.96 8.16
N TRP A 293 26.92 1.62 7.50
CA TRP A 293 27.15 2.26 6.21
C TRP A 293 27.20 3.78 6.41
N THR A 294 28.20 4.41 5.81
CA THR A 294 28.41 5.86 5.86
C THR A 294 28.36 6.43 4.46
N PHE A 295 27.84 7.64 4.29
CA PHE A 295 27.73 8.32 3.01
C PHE A 295 27.78 9.84 3.22
N SER A 296 27.94 10.60 2.14
CA SER A 296 28.00 12.06 2.18
C SER A 296 26.67 12.64 2.71
N ASN A 297 26.75 13.64 3.59
CA ASN A 297 25.57 14.38 4.08
C ASN A 297 24.83 15.12 2.96
N ASP A 298 25.55 15.50 1.90
CA ASP A 298 24.93 15.93 0.64
C ASP A 298 25.14 14.81 -0.40
N PRO A 299 24.15 13.93 -0.59
CA PRO A 299 24.21 12.90 -1.62
C PRO A 299 23.94 13.45 -3.04
N GLY A 300 23.60 14.73 -3.19
CA GLY A 300 23.42 15.39 -4.48
C GLY A 300 22.22 14.89 -5.30
N ASN A 301 21.30 14.15 -4.68
CA ASN A 301 20.19 13.48 -5.36
C ASN A 301 18.79 14.01 -4.97
N GLY A 302 18.75 15.11 -4.20
CA GLY A 302 17.51 15.73 -3.72
C GLY A 302 16.88 15.03 -2.50
N PHE A 303 17.46 13.92 -2.03
CA PHE A 303 17.09 13.28 -0.76
C PHE A 303 18.08 13.70 0.32
N SER A 304 17.58 14.14 1.48
CA SER A 304 18.43 14.40 2.64
C SER A 304 18.56 13.13 3.48
N PRO A 305 19.78 12.67 3.83
CA PRO A 305 19.91 11.77 4.96
C PRO A 305 19.20 12.37 6.17
N LEU A 306 18.49 11.51 6.92
CA LEU A 306 18.03 11.84 8.25
C LEU A 306 18.85 11.04 9.25
N LEU A 307 19.80 11.70 9.91
CA LEU A 307 20.47 11.16 11.09
C LEU A 307 19.71 11.63 12.33
N LEU A 308 18.97 10.72 12.98
CA LEU A 308 18.32 10.99 14.27
C LEU A 308 19.34 10.83 15.41
N ALA A 309 20.34 11.71 15.47
CA ALA A 309 21.21 11.82 16.62
C ALA A 309 20.50 12.66 17.70
N PRO A 310 20.30 12.18 18.94
CA PRO A 310 19.83 13.05 19.99
C PRO A 310 20.89 14.11 20.25
N ALA A 311 20.42 15.34 20.30
CA ALA A 311 21.26 16.44 20.71
C ALA A 311 21.72 16.20 22.17
N PRO A 312 22.95 16.61 22.53
CA PRO A 312 23.43 16.49 23.90
C PRO A 312 22.40 17.14 24.82
N VAL A 313 21.93 16.42 25.83
CA VAL A 313 21.00 16.94 26.84
C VAL A 313 21.78 17.26 28.10
N ASP A 314 21.54 18.42 28.67
CA ASP A 314 22.08 18.81 29.96
C ASP A 314 21.58 17.83 31.02
N ALA A 315 22.52 17.20 31.74
CA ALA A 315 22.23 16.12 32.67
C ALA A 315 21.41 16.56 33.90
N ASN A 316 21.38 17.86 34.20
CA ASN A 316 20.68 18.41 35.36
C ASN A 316 19.27 18.90 35.02
N THR A 317 19.07 19.40 33.80
CA THR A 317 17.82 20.03 33.35
C THR A 317 17.04 19.17 32.36
N GLY A 318 17.68 18.22 31.69
CA GLY A 318 17.08 17.41 30.63
C GLY A 318 16.81 18.18 29.33
N ASN A 319 17.20 19.45 29.28
CA ASN A 319 17.07 20.30 28.10
C ASN A 319 18.21 20.06 27.12
N VAL A 320 17.97 20.29 25.83
CA VAL A 320 19.02 20.22 24.83
C VAL A 320 20.10 21.27 25.15
N ALA A 321 21.34 20.83 25.31
CA ALA A 321 22.46 21.61 25.81
C ALA A 321 23.02 22.63 24.79
N THR A 322 22.60 22.56 23.53
CA THR A 322 23.00 23.50 22.47
C THR A 322 21.85 23.80 21.50
N ASP A 323 21.75 25.04 21.02
CA ASP A 323 20.91 25.46 19.87
C ASP A 323 21.37 24.85 18.53
N GLY A 324 22.17 23.77 18.58
CA GLY A 324 22.65 23.04 17.42
C GLY A 324 21.48 22.31 16.79
N THR A 325 20.84 22.99 15.84
CA THR A 325 19.96 22.37 14.85
C THR A 325 20.51 21.03 14.41
N ILE A 326 19.64 20.03 14.35
CA ILE A 326 19.86 18.76 13.68
C ILE A 326 20.30 19.09 12.24
N ALA A 327 21.61 19.11 12.00
CA ALA A 327 22.15 19.19 10.66
C ALA A 327 22.17 17.75 10.13
N GLY A 328 21.42 17.54 9.05
CA GLY A 328 21.38 16.26 8.31
C GLY A 328 22.74 15.84 7.79
#